data_AF-A0A2G9SML2-F1
#
_entry.id   AF-A0A2G9SML2-F1
#
_cell.length_a   1.000
_cell.length_b   1.000
_cell.length_c   1.000
_cell.angle_alpha   90.00
_cell.angle_beta   90.00
_cell.angle_gamma   90.00
#
_symmetry.space_group_name_H-M   'P 1'
#
loop_
_entity.id
_entity.type
_entity.pdbx_description
1 polymer ?
#
loop_
_entity_poly.entity_id
_entity_poly.type
_entity_poly.pdbx_seq_one_letter_code
_entity_poly.pdbx_strand_id
1 'polypeptide(L)'
;MLAEPGKADRPLMTSQATLLRRTERWPKTGSQRDNAGSPGWVSKTCTTHHLPPRDCNDYWDEWKYCKSLRHRFHYYYTYGGKPDCQQWKADYTACKEWERRKSQAAKEALLQSEKVRQNEKQNNNPVWTMRKRPPADWHLPLDR
;
A
#
# COMPACT_ATOMS: atom_id res chain seq x y z
N MET A 1 77.49 -44.86 14.68
CA MET A 1 78.45 -43.89 14.12
C MET A 1 77.62 -42.71 13.62
N LEU A 2 77.54 -41.61 14.39
CA LEU A 2 78.25 -40.33 14.15
C LEU A 2 77.84 -39.70 12.80
N ALA A 3 77.39 -38.45 12.65
CA ALA A 3 77.24 -37.29 13.52
C ALA A 3 76.34 -36.22 12.84
N GLU A 4 75.73 -35.32 13.62
CA GLU A 4 75.26 -33.95 13.24
C GLU A 4 76.51 -33.01 13.10
N PRO A 5 76.47 -31.69 12.71
CA PRO A 5 75.34 -30.73 12.56
C PRO A 5 75.45 -29.68 11.40
N GLY A 6 74.44 -28.80 11.26
CA GLY A 6 74.57 -27.53 10.51
C GLY A 6 73.31 -26.62 10.51
N LYS A 7 73.22 -25.68 11.48
CA LYS A 7 72.32 -24.49 11.50
C LYS A 7 72.76 -23.50 10.39
N ALA A 8 72.02 -22.50 9.89
CA ALA A 8 70.92 -21.64 10.33
C ALA A 8 70.19 -21.11 9.04
N ASP A 9 69.05 -20.41 8.97
CA ASP A 9 68.51 -19.26 9.70
C ASP A 9 66.98 -19.17 9.50
N ARG A 10 66.28 -18.51 10.44
CA ARG A 10 64.90 -17.97 10.32
C ARG A 10 65.01 -16.44 10.15
N PRO A 11 63.97 -15.67 9.76
CA PRO A 11 62.65 -15.99 9.18
C PRO A 11 62.34 -15.13 7.93
N LEU A 12 61.19 -15.28 7.26
CA LEU A 12 60.29 -14.14 6.98
C LEU A 12 58.97 -14.60 6.33
N MET A 13 57.90 -14.23 7.02
CA MET A 13 56.59 -13.81 6.52
C MET A 13 55.79 -14.77 5.64
N THR A 14 54.84 -15.42 6.31
CA THR A 14 53.48 -15.67 5.83
C THR A 14 52.99 -14.63 4.81
N SER A 15 52.91 -15.02 3.53
CA SER A 15 52.07 -14.33 2.55
C SER A 15 50.67 -14.92 2.66
N GLN A 16 49.89 -14.40 3.61
CA GLN A 16 48.44 -14.53 3.51
C GLN A 16 48.01 -13.67 2.33
N ALA A 17 47.60 -14.29 1.24
CA ALA A 17 46.84 -13.62 0.20
C ALA A 17 45.45 -13.29 0.77
N THR A 18 45.40 -12.20 1.53
CA THR A 18 44.15 -11.58 1.94
C THR A 18 43.49 -11.06 0.67
N LEU A 19 42.53 -11.80 0.14
CA LEU A 19 41.54 -11.26 -0.79
C LEU A 19 40.84 -10.12 -0.05
N LEU A 20 41.32 -8.89 -0.28
CA LEU A 20 40.61 -7.67 0.05
C LEU A 20 39.31 -7.73 -0.73
N ARG A 21 38.24 -8.21 -0.09
CA ARG A 21 36.88 -7.90 -0.50
C ARG A 21 36.81 -6.39 -0.46
N ARG A 22 36.91 -5.78 -1.65
CA ARG A 22 36.59 -4.38 -1.87
C ARG A 22 35.11 -4.24 -1.50
N THR A 23 34.84 -3.92 -0.24
CA THR A 23 33.52 -3.47 0.16
C THR A 23 33.34 -2.14 -0.53
N GLU A 24 32.65 -2.15 -1.66
CA GLU A 24 32.15 -0.95 -2.29
C GLU A 24 31.20 -0.30 -1.30
N ARG A 25 31.78 0.61 -0.51
CA ARG A 25 31.06 1.53 0.36
C ARG A 25 30.24 2.41 -0.56
N TRP A 26 28.98 2.05 -0.73
CA TRP A 26 27.97 2.93 -1.28
C TRP A 26 28.10 4.30 -0.61
N PRO A 27 28.23 5.40 -1.36
CA PRO A 27 28.19 6.72 -0.77
C PRO A 27 26.83 6.84 -0.10
N LYS A 28 26.83 6.98 1.22
CA LYS A 28 25.64 7.48 1.92
C LYS A 28 25.47 8.91 1.44
N THR A 29 24.68 9.09 0.39
CA THR A 29 23.99 10.36 0.15
C THR A 29 23.00 10.52 1.29
N GLY A 30 23.53 10.95 2.44
CA GLY A 30 22.74 11.57 3.47
C GLY A 30 22.18 12.83 2.84
N SER A 31 20.96 12.74 2.32
CA SER A 31 20.08 13.90 2.22
C SER A 31 19.83 14.34 3.65
N GLN A 32 20.71 15.21 4.12
CA GLN A 32 20.50 16.02 5.30
C GLN A 32 19.31 16.90 4.94
N ARG A 33 18.11 16.44 5.30
CA ARG A 33 16.94 17.30 5.30
C ARG A 33 17.19 18.31 6.41
N ASP A 34 17.63 19.47 6.00
CA ASP A 34 17.64 20.65 6.84
C ASP A 34 16.22 20.82 7.38
N ASN A 35 16.05 20.61 8.69
CA ASN A 35 14.86 21.04 9.40
C ASN A 35 14.90 22.57 9.48
N ALA A 36 14.70 23.22 8.34
CA ALA A 36 14.18 24.57 8.32
C ALA A 36 12.75 24.46 8.85
N GLY A 37 12.53 24.96 10.06
CA GLY A 37 11.22 25.08 10.66
C GLY A 37 10.28 25.73 9.66
N SER A 38 9.43 24.91 9.04
CA SER A 38 8.34 25.41 8.23
C SER A 38 7.35 26.07 9.19
N PRO A 39 7.10 27.38 9.08
CA PRO A 39 6.06 28.02 9.85
C PRO A 39 4.72 27.49 9.32
N GLY A 40 4.02 26.71 10.13
CA GLY A 40 2.61 26.42 9.93
C GLY A 40 2.31 25.31 8.92
N TRP A 41 2.77 24.09 9.18
CA TRP A 41 1.86 22.96 8.99
C TRP A 41 0.79 23.11 10.08
N VAL A 42 -0.21 23.95 9.82
CA VAL A 42 -1.46 23.86 10.58
C VAL A 42 -1.98 22.48 10.21
N SER A 43 -1.67 21.50 11.06
CA SER A 43 -2.41 20.25 11.13
C SER A 43 -3.86 20.69 11.17
N LYS A 44 -4.55 20.57 10.03
CA LYS A 44 -5.99 20.80 9.98
C LYS A 44 -6.54 19.85 11.01
N THR A 45 -6.90 20.38 12.17
CA THR A 45 -7.58 19.62 13.19
C THR A 45 -8.78 19.03 12.48
N CYS A 46 -8.94 17.70 12.52
CA CYS A 46 -10.17 17.08 12.08
C CYS A 46 -11.25 17.64 13.00
N THR A 47 -11.87 18.74 12.56
CA THR A 47 -13.00 19.29 13.27
C THR A 47 -14.08 18.25 13.08
N THR A 48 -14.47 17.61 14.17
CA THR A 48 -15.61 16.71 14.22
C THR A 48 -16.87 17.52 13.93
N HIS A 49 -17.04 17.94 12.69
CA HIS A 49 -18.22 18.64 12.23
C HIS A 49 -19.17 17.61 11.64
N HIS A 50 -20.44 17.85 11.88
CA HIS A 50 -21.57 16.99 11.62
C HIS A 50 -21.79 16.61 10.13
N LEU A 51 -20.82 16.82 9.25
CA LEU A 51 -20.91 16.60 7.82
C LEU A 51 -20.85 15.10 7.48
N PRO A 52 -21.60 14.63 6.47
CA PRO A 52 -21.39 13.31 5.90
C PRO A 52 -19.91 13.15 5.48
N PRO A 53 -19.37 11.92 5.51
CA PRO A 53 -17.95 11.67 5.26
C PRO A 53 -17.46 12.05 3.86
N ARG A 54 -18.36 12.40 2.93
CA ARG A 54 -18.09 12.86 1.55
C ARG A 54 -19.08 13.95 1.14
N ASP A 55 -18.71 14.72 0.12
CA ASP A 55 -19.58 15.74 -0.45
C ASP A 55 -20.72 15.11 -1.25
N CYS A 56 -21.87 15.79 -1.33
CA CYS A 56 -23.02 15.26 -2.05
C CYS A 56 -22.77 15.09 -3.56
N ASN A 57 -21.83 15.84 -4.15
CA ASN A 57 -21.42 15.65 -5.54
C ASN A 57 -20.70 14.31 -5.77
N ASP A 58 -19.92 13.83 -4.80
CA ASP A 58 -19.23 12.54 -4.94
C ASP A 58 -20.25 11.40 -5.10
N TYR A 59 -21.31 11.39 -4.29
CA TYR A 59 -22.38 10.39 -4.41
C TYR A 59 -23.11 10.47 -5.76
N TRP A 60 -23.27 11.68 -6.31
CA TRP A 60 -23.89 11.88 -7.61
C TRP A 60 -23.04 11.32 -8.75
N ASP A 61 -21.73 11.58 -8.70
CA ASP A 61 -20.79 11.11 -9.70
C ASP A 61 -20.63 9.59 -9.64
N GLU A 62 -20.64 8.99 -8.46
CA GLU A 62 -20.64 7.53 -8.28
C GLU A 62 -21.93 6.89 -8.82
N TRP A 63 -23.09 7.51 -8.58
CA TRP A 63 -24.35 7.04 -9.16
C TRP A 63 -24.33 7.10 -10.69
N LYS A 64 -23.82 8.20 -11.27
CA LYS A 64 -23.63 8.34 -12.72
C LYS A 64 -22.66 7.30 -13.26
N TYR A 65 -21.56 7.07 -12.55
CA TYR A 65 -20.55 6.08 -12.93
C TYR A 65 -21.14 4.67 -12.91
N CYS A 66 -21.89 4.31 -11.86
CA CYS A 66 -22.59 3.01 -11.77
C CYS A 66 -23.54 2.79 -12.96
N LYS A 67 -24.25 3.84 -13.39
CA LYS A 67 -25.15 3.76 -14.54
C LYS A 67 -24.44 3.81 -15.90
N SER A 68 -23.16 4.17 -15.94
CA SER A 68 -22.43 4.31 -17.20
C SER A 68 -22.34 2.98 -17.94
N LEU A 69 -22.42 3.03 -19.27
CA LEU A 69 -22.33 1.83 -20.11
C LEU A 69 -21.01 1.10 -19.87
N ARG A 70 -19.89 1.85 -19.79
CA ARG A 70 -18.56 1.28 -19.51
C ARG A 70 -18.56 0.45 -18.23
N HIS A 71 -19.08 1.00 -17.12
CA HIS A 71 -19.15 0.27 -15.86
C HIS A 71 -20.03 -0.99 -15.97
N ARG A 72 -21.20 -0.89 -16.63
CA ARG A 72 -22.09 -2.04 -16.83
C ARG A 72 -21.45 -3.14 -17.66
N PHE A 73 -20.70 -2.79 -18.71
CA PHE A 73 -19.95 -3.77 -19.50
C PHE A 73 -18.90 -4.48 -18.64
N HIS A 74 -18.07 -3.74 -17.90
CA HIS A 74 -17.08 -4.36 -17.01
C HIS A 74 -17.73 -5.27 -15.97
N TYR A 75 -18.78 -4.79 -15.32
CA TYR A 75 -19.50 -5.55 -14.30
C TYR A 75 -20.12 -6.84 -14.87
N TYR A 76 -20.67 -6.77 -16.09
CA TYR A 76 -21.19 -7.95 -16.78
C TYR A 76 -20.11 -8.99 -17.06
N TYR A 77 -18.93 -8.57 -17.52
CA TYR A 77 -17.83 -9.52 -17.78
C TYR A 77 -17.23 -10.12 -16.50
N THR A 78 -17.22 -9.37 -15.39
CA THR A 78 -16.66 -9.87 -14.12
C THR A 78 -17.64 -10.72 -13.31
N TYR A 79 -18.93 -10.36 -13.31
CA TYR A 79 -19.94 -10.96 -12.42
C TYR A 79 -21.15 -11.55 -13.15
N GLY A 80 -21.27 -11.41 -14.48
CA GLY A 80 -22.35 -11.98 -15.28
C GLY A 80 -23.71 -11.28 -15.16
N GLY A 81 -23.79 -10.15 -14.45
CA GLY A 81 -25.05 -9.48 -14.13
C GLY A 81 -25.06 -7.98 -14.41
N LYS A 82 -26.08 -7.30 -13.88
CA LYS A 82 -26.14 -5.83 -13.82
C LYS A 82 -25.88 -5.36 -12.39
N PRO A 83 -25.10 -4.29 -12.17
CA PRO A 83 -24.89 -3.76 -10.83
C PRO A 83 -26.17 -3.13 -10.28
N ASP A 84 -26.38 -3.22 -8.96
CA ASP A 84 -27.44 -2.47 -8.29
C ASP A 84 -26.97 -1.04 -7.96
N CYS A 85 -27.47 -0.08 -8.73
CA CYS A 85 -27.17 1.34 -8.55
C CYS A 85 -28.14 2.07 -7.62
N GLN A 86 -29.13 1.38 -7.03
CA GLN A 86 -30.13 2.03 -6.17
C GLN A 86 -29.50 2.55 -4.86
N GLN A 87 -28.51 1.84 -4.31
CA GLN A 87 -27.82 2.26 -3.10
C GLN A 87 -27.20 3.66 -3.25
N TRP A 88 -26.45 3.90 -4.34
CA TRP A 88 -25.85 5.20 -4.62
C TRP A 88 -26.89 6.33 -4.79
N LYS A 89 -28.05 6.01 -5.34
CA LYS A 89 -29.16 6.96 -5.46
C LYS A 89 -29.73 7.32 -4.10
N ALA A 90 -29.93 6.31 -3.25
CA ALA A 90 -30.42 6.49 -1.88
C ALA A 90 -29.45 7.32 -1.04
N ASP A 91 -28.15 7.01 -1.14
CA ASP A 91 -27.07 7.76 -0.48
C ASP A 91 -27.09 9.23 -0.94
N TYR A 92 -27.17 9.50 -2.25
CA TYR A 92 -27.27 10.87 -2.76
C TYR A 92 -28.50 11.61 -2.22
N THR A 93 -29.68 10.97 -2.20
CA THR A 93 -30.90 11.60 -1.66
C THR A 93 -30.78 11.90 -0.17
N ALA A 94 -30.23 10.97 0.62
CA ALA A 94 -29.99 11.17 2.05
C ALA A 94 -28.99 12.32 2.28
N CYS A 95 -27.96 12.44 1.44
CA CYS A 95 -27.01 13.55 1.50
C CYS A 95 -27.69 14.90 1.24
N LYS A 96 -28.51 15.00 0.19
CA LYS A 96 -29.27 16.23 -0.11
C LYS A 96 -30.29 16.58 0.98
N GLU A 97 -30.92 15.59 1.59
CA GLU A 97 -31.84 15.81 2.72
C GLU A 97 -31.10 16.29 3.97
N TRP A 98 -29.90 15.76 4.22
CA TRP A 98 -29.03 16.24 5.29
C TRP A 98 -28.62 17.70 5.07
N GLU A 99 -28.20 18.09 3.86
CA GLU A 99 -27.84 19.47 3.57
C GLU A 99 -29.03 20.43 3.77
N ARG A 100 -30.24 20.02 3.34
CA ARG A 100 -31.43 20.87 3.42
C ARG A 100 -32.02 20.98 4.81
N ARG A 101 -32.14 19.85 5.52
CA ARG A 101 -32.93 19.73 6.77
C ARG A 101 -32.09 19.38 7.99
N LYS A 102 -30.81 19.04 7.81
CA LYS A 102 -29.93 18.51 8.87
C LYS A 102 -30.58 17.35 9.63
N SER A 103 -31.27 16.48 8.89
CA SER A 103 -32.04 15.36 9.44
C SER A 103 -31.12 14.27 10.00
N GLN A 104 -31.19 14.01 11.30
CA GLN A 104 -30.35 13.01 11.95
C GLN A 104 -30.49 11.60 11.33
N ALA A 105 -31.70 11.21 10.94
CA ALA A 105 -31.96 9.93 10.28
C ALA A 105 -31.22 9.79 8.94
N ALA A 106 -31.15 10.87 8.15
CA ALA A 106 -30.44 10.87 6.86
C ALA A 106 -28.93 10.73 7.05
N LYS A 107 -28.38 11.36 8.10
CA LYS A 107 -26.97 11.20 8.47
C LYS A 107 -26.64 9.78 8.92
N GLU A 108 -27.51 9.18 9.73
CA GLU A 108 -27.31 7.81 10.20
C GLU A 108 -27.35 6.81 9.04
N ALA A 109 -28.28 6.97 8.10
CA ALA A 109 -28.33 6.14 6.89
C ALA A 109 -27.02 6.21 6.09
N LEU A 110 -26.47 7.41 5.88
CA LEU A 110 -25.18 7.61 5.19
C LEU A 110 -24.00 6.98 5.93
N LEU A 111 -23.97 7.12 7.26
CA LEU A 111 -22.92 6.51 8.06
C LEU A 111 -22.98 4.97 8.00
N GLN A 112 -24.18 4.39 7.98
CA GLN A 112 -24.33 2.94 7.84
C GLN A 112 -23.90 2.46 6.46
N SER A 113 -24.29 3.15 5.38
CA SER A 113 -23.90 2.74 4.03
C SER A 113 -22.39 2.84 3.81
N GLU A 114 -21.73 3.88 4.33
CA GLU A 114 -20.27 3.98 4.26
C GLU A 114 -19.57 2.93 5.12
N LYS A 115 -20.09 2.60 6.31
CA LYS A 115 -19.56 1.50 7.13
C LYS A 115 -19.64 0.16 6.41
N VAL A 116 -20.79 -0.16 5.81
CA VAL A 116 -20.95 -1.39 5.02
C VAL A 116 -19.92 -1.43 3.90
N ARG A 117 -19.76 -0.32 3.16
CA ARG A 117 -18.81 -0.23 2.04
C ARG A 117 -17.34 -0.34 2.50
N GLN A 118 -16.99 0.20 3.67
CA GLN A 118 -15.65 0.02 4.26
C GLN A 118 -15.40 -1.43 4.68
N ASN A 119 -16.40 -2.08 5.28
CA ASN A 119 -16.31 -3.48 5.66
C ASN A 119 -16.13 -4.40 4.44
N GLU A 120 -16.86 -4.15 3.35
CA GLU A 120 -16.67 -4.88 2.09
C GLU A 120 -15.25 -4.73 1.54
N LYS A 121 -14.68 -3.52 1.59
CA LYS A 121 -13.29 -3.28 1.19
C LYS A 121 -12.29 -4.00 2.09
N GLN A 122 -12.55 -4.04 3.38
CA GLN A 122 -11.68 -4.68 4.36
C GLN A 122 -11.76 -6.22 4.29
N ASN A 123 -12.91 -6.77 3.89
CA ASN A 123 -13.13 -8.21 3.80
C ASN A 123 -12.47 -8.87 2.57
N ASN A 124 -11.59 -8.17 1.87
CA ASN A 124 -10.84 -8.75 0.76
C ASN A 124 -9.65 -9.57 1.29
N ASN A 125 -9.84 -10.88 1.43
CA ASN A 125 -8.75 -11.79 1.77
C ASN A 125 -7.74 -11.83 0.61
N PRO A 126 -6.45 -11.53 0.83
CA PRO A 126 -5.46 -11.62 -0.23
C PRO A 126 -5.35 -13.06 -0.76
N VAL A 127 -5.64 -13.26 -2.05
CA VAL A 127 -5.42 -14.55 -2.73
C VAL A 127 -3.95 -14.98 -2.66
N TRP A 128 -3.04 -14.00 -2.70
CA TRP A 128 -1.61 -14.22 -2.64
C TRP A 128 -1.02 -13.64 -1.35
N THR A 129 -0.32 -14.49 -0.59
CA THR A 129 0.47 -14.04 0.54
C THR A 129 1.79 -13.41 0.06
N MET A 130 2.25 -12.37 0.76
CA MET A 130 3.52 -11.71 0.43
C MET A 130 4.69 -12.69 0.68
N ARG A 131 5.38 -13.07 -0.38
CA ARG A 131 6.52 -14.00 -0.31
C ARG A 131 7.73 -13.30 0.29
N LYS A 132 8.42 -13.97 1.23
CA LYS A 132 9.65 -13.46 1.85
C LYS A 132 10.90 -13.71 1.01
N ARG A 133 10.90 -14.79 0.23
CA ARG A 133 12.01 -15.22 -0.62
C ARG A 133 11.44 -15.90 -1.88
N PRO A 134 12.13 -15.85 -3.02
CA PRO A 134 11.76 -16.63 -4.20
C PRO A 134 11.78 -18.14 -3.88
N PRO A 135 10.96 -18.96 -4.56
CA PRO A 135 11.08 -20.43 -4.51
C PRO A 135 12.50 -20.87 -4.88
N ALA A 136 13.02 -21.95 -4.28
CA ALA A 136 14.44 -22.31 -4.43
C ALA A 136 14.79 -22.81 -5.85
N ASP A 137 13.82 -23.38 -6.53
CA ASP A 137 13.86 -24.01 -7.84
C ASP A 137 13.51 -23.03 -8.99
N TRP A 138 13.31 -21.75 -8.70
CA TRP A 138 12.90 -20.74 -9.70
C TRP A 138 13.84 -20.61 -10.91
N HIS A 139 15.12 -20.99 -10.75
CA HIS A 139 16.15 -20.88 -11.78
C HIS A 139 16.28 -22.14 -12.64
N LEU A 140 15.67 -23.26 -12.24
CA LEU A 140 15.84 -24.52 -12.93
C LEU A 140 15.09 -24.49 -14.28
N PRO A 141 15.65 -25.08 -15.34
CA PRO A 141 14.94 -25.22 -16.61
C PRO A 141 13.69 -26.07 -16.38
N LEU A 142 12.58 -25.71 -17.04
CA LEU A 142 11.36 -26.51 -17.02
C LEU A 142 11.63 -27.81 -17.79
N ASP A 143 11.25 -28.95 -17.20
CA ASP A 143 11.26 -30.23 -17.91
C ASP A 143 10.33 -30.12 -19.13
N ARG A 144 10.85 -30.51 -20.30
CA ARG A 144 10.16 -30.41 -21.60
C ARG A 144 9.41 -31.70 -21.93
#